data_AF-A0A968NGS2-F1
#
_entry.id   AF-A0A968NGS2-F1
#
_cell.length_a   1.000
_cell.length_b   1.000
_cell.length_c   1.000
_cell.angle_alpha   90.00
_cell.angle_beta   90.00
_cell.angle_gamma   90.00
#
_symmetry.space_group_name_H-M   'P 1'
#
loop_
_entity.id
_entity.type
_entity.pdbx_description
1 polymer ?
#
loop_
_entity_poly.entity_id
_entity_poly.type
_entity_poly.pdbx_seq_one_letter_code
_entity_poly.pdbx_strand_id
1 'polypeptide(L)'
;PITPPPPPRPAVRRFYGRVTLDPQRVARDANQIAEELIQHLVGTPGATVTVQIEITADLPAGAPEHTKRTVSENARQLKFTTFGFEEG
;
A
#
# COMPACT_ATOMS: atom_id res chain seq x y z
N PRO A 1 38.32 -15.74 32.87
CA PRO A 1 36.92 -16.22 32.69
C PRO A 1 36.36 -15.73 31.35
N ILE A 2 36.07 -16.65 30.43
CA ILE A 2 35.38 -16.35 29.18
C ILE A 2 33.87 -16.41 29.46
N THR A 3 33.21 -15.25 29.45
CA THR A 3 31.75 -15.17 29.50
C THR A 3 31.16 -15.79 28.23
N PRO A 4 30.15 -16.67 28.33
CA PRO A 4 29.51 -17.24 27.15
C PRO A 4 28.86 -16.13 26.31
N PRO A 5 28.85 -16.26 24.98
CA PRO A 5 28.23 -15.27 24.12
C PRO A 5 26.72 -15.19 24.42
N PRO A 6 26.14 -13.98 24.36
CA PRO A 6 24.71 -13.80 24.58
C PRO A 6 23.91 -14.60 23.54
N PRO A 7 22.72 -15.10 23.92
CA PRO A 7 21.89 -15.87 23.01
C PRO A 7 21.54 -15.07 21.75
N PRO A 8 21.43 -15.73 20.57
CA PRO A 8 21.08 -15.06 19.33
C PRO A 8 19.70 -14.41 19.44
N ARG A 9 19.61 -13.14 19.03
CA ARG A 9 18.34 -12.41 19.01
C ARG A 9 17.40 -13.03 17.97
N PRO A 10 16.08 -13.03 18.20
CA PRO A 10 15.12 -13.46 17.19
C PRO A 10 15.33 -12.70 15.88
N ALA A 11 15.39 -13.41 14.75
CA ALA A 11 15.47 -12.78 13.43
C ALA A 11 14.14 -12.09 13.08
N VAL A 12 14.18 -10.83 12.67
CA VAL A 12 13.01 -10.13 12.12
C VAL A 12 12.77 -10.63 10.70
N ARG A 13 11.58 -11.20 10.44
CA ARG A 13 11.29 -11.90 9.17
C ARG A 13 10.19 -11.25 8.33
N ARG A 14 9.49 -10.23 8.85
CA ARG A 14 8.38 -9.59 8.17
C ARG A 14 8.32 -8.12 8.50
N PHE A 15 8.19 -7.30 7.47
CA PHE A 15 7.77 -5.91 7.59
C PHE A 15 6.29 -5.78 7.23
N TYR A 16 5.56 -4.96 7.98
CA TYR A 16 4.20 -4.53 7.67
C TYR A 16 4.09 -3.05 8.04
N GLY A 17 3.56 -2.25 7.12
CA GLY A 17 3.42 -0.82 7.32
C GLY A 17 2.24 -0.26 6.52
N ARG A 18 1.65 0.80 7.04
CA ARG A 18 0.61 1.60 6.40
C ARG A 18 0.93 3.07 6.63
N VAL A 19 0.71 3.89 5.61
CA VAL A 19 0.80 5.34 5.70
C VAL A 19 -0.41 5.95 5.00
N THR A 20 -0.99 7.00 5.58
CA THR A 20 -2.05 7.79 4.95
C THR A 20 -1.40 8.86 4.09
N LEU A 21 -1.79 8.93 2.82
CA LEU A 21 -1.24 9.87 1.85
C LEU A 21 -2.16 11.07 1.64
N ASP A 22 -1.58 12.20 1.25
CA ASP A 22 -2.37 13.34 0.77
C ASP A 22 -2.90 13.01 -0.64
N PRO A 23 -4.24 13.00 -0.86
CA PRO A 23 -4.83 12.68 -2.16
C PRO A 23 -4.37 13.63 -3.28
N GLN A 24 -3.92 14.85 -2.96
CA GLN A 24 -3.39 15.80 -3.94
C GLN A 24 -1.93 15.54 -4.31
N ARG A 25 -1.22 14.68 -3.55
CA ARG A 25 0.21 14.41 -3.71
C ARG A 25 0.55 12.92 -3.87
N VAL A 26 -0.44 12.06 -4.04
CA VAL A 26 -0.28 10.58 -4.10
C VAL A 26 0.86 10.15 -5.01
N ALA A 27 0.99 10.73 -6.21
CA ALA A 27 2.05 10.36 -7.13
C ALA A 27 3.46 10.63 -6.58
N ARG A 28 3.65 11.79 -5.93
CA ARG A 28 4.92 12.16 -5.30
C ARG A 28 5.21 11.23 -4.11
N ASP A 29 4.24 11.05 -3.23
CA ASP A 29 4.42 10.26 -2.01
C ASP A 29 4.66 8.78 -2.34
N ALA A 30 3.95 8.24 -3.34
CA ALA A 30 4.17 6.89 -3.85
C ALA A 30 5.58 6.70 -4.42
N ASN A 31 6.11 7.71 -5.14
CA ASN A 31 7.50 7.66 -5.62
C ASN A 31 8.50 7.64 -4.46
N GLN A 32 8.30 8.49 -3.45
CA GLN A 32 9.17 8.50 -2.28
C GLN A 32 9.13 7.17 -1.53
N ILE A 33 7.94 6.57 -1.34
CA ILE A 33 7.79 5.25 -0.72
C ILE A 33 8.46 4.17 -1.58
N ALA A 34 8.37 4.28 -2.91
CA ALA A 34 9.05 3.36 -3.82
C ALA A 34 10.57 3.39 -3.62
N GLU A 35 11.17 4.58 -3.58
CA GLU A 35 12.62 4.77 -3.45
C GLU A 35 13.12 4.46 -2.03
N GLU A 36 12.48 4.99 -1.01
CA GLU A 36 12.99 4.94 0.36
C GLU A 36 12.66 3.62 1.06
N LEU A 37 11.60 2.91 0.65
CA LEU A 37 11.13 1.70 1.34
C LEU A 37 11.07 0.48 0.43
N ILE A 38 10.32 0.54 -0.67
CA ILE A 38 10.07 -0.65 -1.51
C ILE A 38 11.36 -1.14 -2.15
N GLN A 39 12.20 -0.24 -2.68
CA GLN A 39 13.49 -0.61 -3.29
C GLN A 39 14.42 -1.35 -2.31
N HIS A 40 14.49 -0.91 -1.05
CA HIS A 40 15.30 -1.59 -0.02
C HIS A 40 14.78 -3.01 0.27
N LEU A 41 13.46 -3.18 0.36
CA LEU A 41 12.85 -4.49 0.60
C LEU A 41 13.04 -5.43 -0.59
N VAL A 42 12.83 -4.94 -1.82
CA VAL A 42 13.01 -5.73 -3.06
C VAL A 42 14.49 -6.10 -3.26
N GLY A 43 15.42 -5.21 -2.89
CA GLY A 43 16.85 -5.47 -2.96
C GLY A 43 17.36 -6.48 -1.91
N THR A 44 16.53 -6.87 -0.93
CA THR A 44 16.91 -7.83 0.10
C THR A 44 16.80 -9.26 -0.43
N PRO A 45 17.89 -10.07 -0.44
CA PRO A 45 17.86 -11.43 -0.97
C PRO A 45 16.80 -12.31 -0.29
N GLY A 46 15.97 -12.96 -1.12
CA GLY A 46 14.91 -13.85 -0.64
C GLY A 46 13.65 -13.15 -0.13
N ALA A 47 13.57 -11.81 -0.17
CA ALA A 47 12.36 -11.09 0.18
C ALA A 47 11.28 -11.25 -0.90
N THR A 48 10.05 -11.48 -0.47
CA THR A 48 8.86 -11.34 -1.33
C THR A 48 8.11 -10.09 -0.89
N VAL A 49 7.94 -9.14 -1.80
CA VAL A 49 7.30 -7.85 -1.53
C VAL A 49 5.96 -7.78 -2.23
N THR A 50 4.92 -7.43 -1.49
CA THR A 50 3.58 -7.15 -2.01
C THR A 50 3.22 -5.72 -1.64
N VAL A 51 2.80 -4.94 -2.63
CA VAL A 51 2.33 -3.57 -2.45
C VAL A 51 0.85 -3.53 -2.81
N GLN A 52 0.05 -2.94 -1.94
CA GLN A 52 -1.39 -2.79 -2.13
C GLN A 52 -1.75 -1.31 -1.96
N ILE A 53 -2.61 -0.81 -2.83
CA ILE A 53 -3.18 0.54 -2.72
C ILE A 53 -4.66 0.36 -2.39
N GLU A 54 -5.11 1.04 -1.34
CA GLU A 54 -6.50 1.13 -0.92
C GLU A 54 -6.94 2.59 -1.10
N ILE A 55 -8.10 2.80 -1.73
CA ILE A 55 -8.68 4.12 -1.96
C ILE A 55 -10.06 4.13 -1.32
N THR A 56 -10.27 5.05 -0.38
CA THR A 56 -11.56 5.29 0.26
C THR A 56 -11.99 6.71 -0.02
N ALA A 57 -13.23 6.89 -0.45
CA ALA A 57 -13.85 8.19 -0.66
C ALA A 57 -15.21 8.21 0.04
N ASP A 58 -15.38 9.12 1.00
CA ASP A 58 -16.68 9.38 1.61
C ASP A 58 -17.47 10.33 0.70
N LEU A 59 -18.67 9.90 0.30
CA LEU A 59 -19.52 10.62 -0.64
C LEU A 59 -20.90 10.80 -0.01
N PRO A 60 -21.05 11.73 0.96
CA PRO A 60 -22.26 11.83 1.78
C PRO A 60 -23.50 12.26 1.00
N ALA A 61 -23.32 12.95 -0.13
CA ALA A 61 -24.40 13.30 -1.05
C ALA A 61 -24.67 12.22 -2.13
N GLY A 62 -23.95 11.10 -2.07
CA GLY A 62 -23.92 10.09 -3.11
C GLY A 62 -23.01 10.46 -4.29
N ALA A 63 -22.60 9.43 -5.05
CA ALA A 63 -21.81 9.59 -6.25
C ALA A 63 -22.72 9.81 -7.48
N PRO A 64 -22.52 10.88 -8.27
CA PRO A 64 -23.23 11.06 -9.53
C PRO A 64 -23.02 9.87 -10.49
N GLU A 65 -24.01 9.56 -11.32
CA GLU A 65 -23.93 8.44 -12.29
C GLU A 65 -22.68 8.49 -13.17
N HIS A 66 -22.33 9.68 -13.68
CA HIS A 66 -21.13 9.83 -14.50
C HIS A 66 -19.86 9.50 -13.71
N THR A 67 -19.76 9.93 -12.45
CA THR A 67 -18.63 9.64 -11.58
C THR A 67 -18.52 8.15 -11.30
N LYS A 68 -19.65 7.49 -10.96
CA LYS A 68 -19.68 6.04 -10.73
C LYS A 68 -19.18 5.26 -11.93
N ARG A 69 -19.63 5.65 -13.12
CA ARG A 69 -19.20 5.04 -14.38
C ARG A 69 -17.71 5.22 -14.62
N THR A 70 -17.22 6.45 -14.61
CA THR A 70 -15.81 6.76 -14.87
C THR A 70 -14.87 6.07 -13.88
N VAL A 71 -15.17 6.11 -12.58
CA VAL A 71 -14.33 5.46 -11.56
C VAL A 71 -14.34 3.95 -11.74
N SER A 72 -15.50 3.34 -12.00
CA SER A 72 -15.60 1.90 -12.21
C SER A 72 -14.90 1.41 -13.48
N GLU A 73 -14.93 2.20 -14.55
CA GLU A 73 -14.19 1.90 -15.80
C GLU A 73 -12.68 1.98 -15.56
N ASN A 74 -12.21 3.03 -14.88
CA ASN A 74 -10.81 3.19 -14.53
C ASN A 74 -10.32 2.06 -13.62
N ALA A 75 -11.10 1.68 -12.61
CA ALA A 75 -10.75 0.58 -11.70
C ALA A 75 -10.55 -0.74 -12.47
N ARG A 76 -11.41 -1.04 -13.45
CA ARG A 76 -11.25 -2.21 -14.34
C ARG A 76 -9.98 -2.12 -15.19
N GLN A 77 -9.73 -0.97 -15.82
CA GLN A 77 -8.54 -0.78 -16.67
C GLN A 77 -7.24 -0.88 -15.86
N LEU A 78 -7.25 -0.35 -14.63
CA LEU A 78 -6.13 -0.39 -13.68
C LEU A 78 -6.05 -1.71 -12.92
N LYS A 79 -6.88 -2.69 -13.27
CA LYS A 79 -6.87 -4.07 -12.73
C LYS A 79 -7.08 -4.14 -11.21
N PHE A 80 -7.89 -3.26 -10.65
CA PHE A 80 -8.34 -3.43 -9.27
C PHE A 80 -9.07 -4.77 -9.16
N THR A 81 -8.61 -5.62 -8.23
CA THR A 81 -9.23 -6.94 -7.98
C THR A 81 -10.48 -6.82 -7.12
N THR A 82 -10.57 -5.77 -6.33
CA THR A 82 -11.69 -5.47 -5.42
C THR A 82 -11.96 -3.98 -5.49
N PHE A 83 -13.16 -3.60 -5.93
CA PHE A 83 -13.63 -2.21 -6.02
C PHE A 83 -15.15 -2.19 -6.12
N GLY A 84 -15.77 -1.08 -5.73
CA GLY A 84 -17.21 -0.87 -5.81
C GLY A 84 -17.62 0.40 -5.09
N PHE A 85 -18.82 0.87 -5.38
CA PHE A 85 -19.51 1.84 -4.52
C PHE A 85 -20.43 1.05 -3.61
N GLU A 86 -20.42 1.35 -2.31
CA GLU A 86 -21.31 0.74 -1.34
C GLU A 86 -22.61 1.52 -1.28
N GLU A 87 -23.74 0.81 -1.20
CA GLU A 87 -25.03 1.41 -0.87
C GLU A 87 -25.08 1.61 0.65
N GLY A 88 -25.44 2.83 1.07
CA GLY A 88 -25.62 3.17 2.49
C GLY A 88 -26.99 2.76 3.03
#